data_AF-K1TWI1-F1
#
_entry.id   AF-K1TWI1-F1
#
_cell.length_a   1.000
_cell.length_b   1.000
_cell.length_c   1.000
_cell.angle_alpha   90.00
_cell.angle_beta   90.00
_cell.angle_gamma   90.00
#
_symmetry.space_group_name_H-M   'P 1'
#
loop_
_entity.id
_entity.type
_entity.pdbx_description
1 polymer ?
#
loop_
_entity_poly.entity_id
_entity_poly.type
_entity_poly.pdbx_seq_one_letter_code
_entity_poly.pdbx_strand_id
1 'polypeptide(L)'
;MRQEYEADVIETLESTFGEIENKSSLAEAIMGAARNAAEDNIPDYLQDLYYATEGSSFEEVEEDIVAFIYKNVVTNSVAYMMMSRLGVDTDGYFELDDFRDVTNFNTQETLNALGFATSDIAEMGLTEISKTITALNRQNRIIVGQDRNEYNKVENNDERSLDNERTDLHDGGRLQPSESETSTAAGSDVGQIRSDEERVSEGTS
;
A
#
# COMPACT_ATOMS: atom_id res chain seq x y z
N MET A 1 -1.48 13.98 6.07
CA MET A 1 -2.85 13.39 5.99
C MET A 1 -3.86 14.40 6.58
N ARG A 2 -5.18 14.23 6.39
CA ARG A 2 -6.17 15.14 7.01
C ARG A 2 -6.59 14.63 8.38
N GLN A 3 -6.68 15.52 9.37
CA GLN A 3 -7.03 15.17 10.75
C GLN A 3 -8.40 14.47 10.87
N GLU A 4 -9.34 14.79 9.98
CA GLU A 4 -10.66 14.14 9.93
C GLU A 4 -10.60 12.62 9.64
N TYR A 5 -9.48 12.09 9.14
CA TYR A 5 -9.28 10.65 8.87
C TYR A 5 -8.53 9.92 9.98
N GLU A 6 -8.15 10.60 11.06
CA GLU A 6 -7.28 10.04 12.09
C GLU A 6 -7.88 8.81 12.76
N ALA A 7 -9.16 8.85 13.13
CA ALA A 7 -9.83 7.75 13.80
C ALA A 7 -9.89 6.48 12.94
N ASP A 8 -10.29 6.60 11.67
CA ASP A 8 -10.34 5.48 10.72
C ASP A 8 -8.94 4.90 10.44
N VAL A 9 -7.91 5.75 10.43
CA VAL A 9 -6.52 5.31 10.26
C VAL A 9 -6.03 4.53 11.48
N ILE A 10 -6.34 4.98 12.70
CA ILE A 10 -6.02 4.26 13.94
C ILE A 10 -6.72 2.90 13.96
N GLU A 11 -8.00 2.84 13.57
CA GLU A 11 -8.74 1.57 13.46
C GLU A 11 -8.12 0.63 12.41
N THR A 12 -7.72 1.17 11.26
CA THR A 12 -7.02 0.39 10.23
C THR A 12 -5.74 -0.21 10.78
N LEU A 13 -4.91 0.59 11.47
CA LEU A 13 -3.64 0.12 12.05
C LEU A 13 -3.87 -1.03 13.03
N GLU A 14 -4.86 -0.91 13.93
CA GLU A 14 -5.20 -1.96 14.88
C GLU A 14 -5.75 -3.22 14.18
N SER A 15 -6.58 -3.05 13.15
CA SER A 15 -7.09 -4.20 12.39
C SER A 15 -5.99 -4.93 11.61
N THR A 16 -4.96 -4.22 11.16
CA THR A 16 -3.86 -4.79 10.36
C THR A 16 -2.80 -5.44 11.25
N PHE A 17 -2.42 -4.81 12.35
CA PHE A 17 -1.28 -5.20 13.18
C PHE A 17 -1.68 -5.71 14.57
N GLY A 18 -2.96 -5.94 14.82
CA GLY A 18 -3.46 -6.44 16.09
C GLY A 18 -3.66 -5.35 17.15
N GLU A 19 -3.96 -5.79 18.37
CA GLU A 19 -4.32 -4.89 19.48
C GLU A 19 -3.23 -3.86 19.77
N ILE A 20 -3.62 -2.58 19.81
CA ILE A 20 -2.72 -1.47 20.09
C ILE A 20 -3.01 -0.94 21.51
N GLU A 21 -2.00 -0.99 22.37
CA GLU A 21 -2.09 -0.61 23.78
C GLU A 21 -2.54 0.85 23.98
N ASN A 22 -1.93 1.79 23.24
CA ASN A 22 -2.19 3.21 23.35
C ASN A 22 -2.64 3.80 22.01
N LYS A 23 -3.88 4.30 21.98
CA LYS A 23 -4.51 4.92 20.81
C LYS A 23 -4.98 6.35 21.10
N SER A 24 -4.36 7.01 22.09
CA SER A 24 -4.71 8.38 22.50
C SER A 24 -4.39 9.43 21.44
N SER A 25 -3.48 9.11 20.52
CA SER A 25 -3.15 9.90 19.33
C SER A 25 -2.73 8.98 18.19
N LEU A 26 -2.73 9.49 16.97
CA LEU A 26 -2.16 8.79 15.82
C LEU A 26 -0.71 8.37 16.02
N ALA A 27 0.11 9.22 16.66
CA ALA A 27 1.52 8.93 16.89
C ALA A 27 1.67 7.68 17.77
N GLU A 28 0.98 7.66 18.91
CA GLU A 28 0.98 6.50 19.82
C GLU A 28 0.47 5.23 19.12
N ALA A 29 -0.57 5.37 18.30
CA ALA A 29 -1.09 4.24 17.52
C ALA A 29 -0.08 3.72 16.50
N ILE A 30 0.64 4.61 15.80
CA ILE A 30 1.73 4.24 14.89
C ILE A 30 2.86 3.53 15.64
N MET A 31 3.25 3.98 16.82
CA MET A 31 4.29 3.34 17.62
C MET A 31 3.89 1.92 18.03
N GLY A 32 2.64 1.74 18.50
CA GLY A 32 2.12 0.42 18.84
C GLY A 32 2.03 -0.49 17.62
N ALA A 33 1.52 0.02 16.50
CA ALA A 33 1.42 -0.75 15.26
C ALA A 33 2.80 -1.15 14.71
N ALA A 34 3.78 -0.25 14.75
CA ALA A 34 5.15 -0.53 14.33
C ALA A 34 5.81 -1.60 15.21
N ARG A 35 5.55 -1.58 16.52
CA ARG A 35 6.03 -2.62 17.46
C ARG A 35 5.47 -3.98 17.08
N ASN A 36 4.16 -4.09 16.89
CA ASN A 36 3.51 -5.34 16.52
C ASN A 36 3.99 -5.83 15.15
N ALA A 37 4.04 -4.94 14.16
CA ALA A 37 4.51 -5.25 12.82
C ALA A 37 5.97 -5.74 12.83
N ALA A 38 6.85 -5.09 13.60
CA ALA A 38 8.22 -5.53 13.74
C ALA A 38 8.31 -6.89 14.44
N GLU A 39 7.59 -7.09 15.54
CA GLU A 39 7.59 -8.35 16.29
C GLU A 39 7.15 -9.54 15.43
N ASP A 40 6.14 -9.36 14.58
CA ASP A 40 5.61 -10.41 13.72
C ASP A 40 6.51 -10.72 12.50
N ASN A 41 7.20 -9.71 11.95
CA ASN A 41 7.90 -9.84 10.67
C ASN A 41 9.43 -9.97 10.80
N ILE A 42 10.05 -9.53 11.90
CA ILE A 42 11.51 -9.60 12.09
C ILE A 42 12.12 -11.00 11.91
N PRO A 43 11.50 -12.10 12.38
CA PRO A 43 12.07 -13.43 12.22
C PRO A 43 12.48 -13.76 10.78
N ASP A 44 11.76 -13.23 9.79
CA ASP A 44 12.01 -13.47 8.37
C ASP A 44 13.27 -12.74 7.84
N TYR A 45 13.71 -11.67 8.51
CA TYR A 45 14.88 -10.89 8.11
C TYR A 45 16.15 -11.22 8.92
N LEU A 46 16.03 -11.95 10.03
CA LEU A 46 17.17 -12.24 10.91
C LEU A 46 18.25 -13.07 10.21
N GLN A 47 17.86 -14.02 9.37
CA GLN A 47 18.81 -14.88 8.68
C GLN A 47 19.74 -14.07 7.77
N ASP A 48 19.18 -13.14 6.98
CA ASP A 48 19.95 -12.26 6.11
C ASP A 48 20.87 -11.32 6.91
N LEU A 49 20.41 -10.83 8.05
CA LEU A 49 21.24 -10.05 8.96
C LEU A 49 22.42 -10.85 9.48
N TYR A 50 22.22 -12.10 9.94
CA TYR A 50 23.30 -12.93 10.46
C TYR A 50 24.38 -13.22 9.42
N TYR A 51 23.98 -13.48 8.17
CA TYR A 51 24.94 -13.60 7.06
C TYR A 51 25.71 -12.30 6.77
N ALA A 52 25.13 -11.14 7.09
CA ALA A 52 25.74 -9.84 6.89
C ALA A 52 26.66 -9.38 8.05
N THR A 53 26.73 -10.12 9.17
CA THR A 53 27.48 -9.68 10.36
C THR A 53 29.00 -9.70 10.22
N GLU A 54 29.55 -10.48 9.29
CA GLU A 54 31.01 -10.58 9.07
C GLU A 54 31.63 -9.21 8.77
N GLY A 55 32.68 -8.83 9.52
CA GLY A 55 33.35 -7.55 9.37
C GLY A 55 32.57 -6.33 9.90
N SER A 56 31.43 -6.54 10.56
CA SER A 56 30.61 -5.50 11.17
C SER A 56 30.80 -5.43 12.70
N SER A 57 30.14 -4.45 13.34
CA SER A 57 30.11 -4.38 14.81
C SER A 57 29.42 -5.58 15.47
N PHE A 58 28.73 -6.43 14.70
CA PHE A 58 27.99 -7.59 15.19
C PHE A 58 28.75 -8.93 15.06
N GLU A 59 29.93 -8.97 14.44
CA GLU A 59 30.63 -10.23 14.10
C GLU A 59 30.84 -11.18 15.29
N GLU A 60 31.13 -10.62 16.47
CA GLU A 60 31.38 -11.39 17.70
C GLU A 60 30.24 -11.26 18.73
N VAL A 61 29.10 -10.69 18.32
CA VAL A 61 27.95 -10.47 19.21
C VAL A 61 27.03 -11.68 19.15
N GLU A 62 26.51 -12.11 20.31
CA GLU A 62 25.57 -13.23 20.39
C GLU A 62 24.30 -12.94 19.59
N GLU A 63 23.80 -13.94 18.85
CA GLU A 63 22.68 -13.79 17.91
C GLU A 63 21.40 -13.23 18.57
N ASP A 64 21.11 -13.61 19.83
CA ASP A 64 19.95 -13.13 20.58
C ASP A 64 20.08 -11.63 20.94
N ILE A 65 21.29 -11.17 21.24
CA ILE A 65 21.60 -9.74 21.44
C ILE A 65 21.45 -8.99 20.11
N VAL A 66 21.98 -9.53 19.00
CA VAL A 66 21.84 -8.94 17.66
C VAL A 66 20.35 -8.83 17.29
N ALA A 67 19.56 -9.88 17.49
CA ALA A 67 18.14 -9.89 17.21
C ALA A 67 17.37 -8.86 18.05
N PHE A 68 17.72 -8.72 19.33
CA PHE A 68 17.11 -7.70 20.20
C PHE A 68 17.42 -6.28 19.72
N ILE A 69 18.69 -5.99 19.41
CA ILE A 69 19.11 -4.68 18.87
C ILE A 69 18.39 -4.40 17.56
N TYR A 70 18.40 -5.37 16.64
CA TYR A 70 17.76 -5.25 15.35
C TYR A 70 16.29 -4.95 15.48
N LYS A 71 15.59 -5.65 16.39
CA LYS A 71 14.17 -5.41 16.63
C LYS A 71 13.88 -3.99 17.09
N ASN A 72 14.63 -3.49 18.06
CA ASN A 72 14.39 -2.15 18.58
C ASN A 72 14.65 -1.09 17.50
N VAL A 73 15.74 -1.22 16.77
CA VAL A 73 16.12 -0.27 15.72
C VAL A 73 15.11 -0.29 14.57
N VAL A 74 14.68 -1.47 14.11
CA VAL A 74 13.65 -1.60 13.05
C VAL A 74 12.33 -1.01 13.54
N THR A 75 11.88 -1.34 14.76
CA THR A 75 10.63 -0.83 15.34
C THR A 75 10.61 0.70 15.34
N ASN A 76 11.66 1.32 15.88
CA ASN A 76 11.76 2.79 15.97
C ASN A 76 11.84 3.43 14.57
N SER A 77 12.59 2.82 13.65
CA SER A 77 12.75 3.33 12.29
C SER A 77 11.44 3.24 11.48
N VAL A 78 10.68 2.15 11.62
CA VAL A 78 9.36 1.98 11.00
C VAL A 78 8.39 3.03 11.52
N ALA A 79 8.30 3.19 12.85
CA ALA A 79 7.42 4.18 13.46
C ALA A 79 7.76 5.60 12.98
N TYR A 80 9.04 5.96 13.02
CA TYR A 80 9.52 7.26 12.56
C TYR A 80 9.20 7.51 11.08
N MET A 81 9.42 6.50 10.22
CA MET A 81 9.14 6.59 8.79
C MET A 81 7.64 6.77 8.53
N MET A 82 6.79 5.99 9.20
CA MET A 82 5.33 6.09 9.07
C MET A 82 4.81 7.46 9.52
N MET A 83 5.24 7.94 10.69
CA MET A 83 4.89 9.27 11.20
C MET A 83 5.29 10.38 10.22
N SER A 84 6.54 10.35 9.77
CA SER A 84 7.08 11.34 8.83
C SER A 84 6.28 11.39 7.52
N ARG A 85 5.88 10.23 6.99
CA ARG A 85 5.08 10.14 5.75
C ARG A 85 3.64 10.59 5.93
N LEU A 86 3.09 10.45 7.14
CA LEU A 86 1.73 10.92 7.45
C LEU A 86 1.70 12.42 7.80
N GLY A 87 2.86 13.03 8.03
CA GLY A 87 3.02 14.42 8.43
C GLY A 87 2.78 14.64 9.92
N VAL A 88 3.00 13.59 10.73
CA VAL A 88 2.99 13.67 12.19
C VAL A 88 4.33 14.25 12.64
N ASP A 89 4.28 15.20 13.56
CA ASP A 89 5.48 15.74 14.20
C ASP A 89 6.10 14.66 15.08
N THR A 90 7.35 14.30 14.82
CA THR A 90 8.08 13.27 15.55
C THR A 90 8.78 13.83 16.79
N ASP A 91 8.87 15.15 16.92
CA ASP A 91 9.45 15.81 18.08
C ASP A 91 8.63 15.47 19.33
N GLY A 92 9.31 14.94 20.36
CA GLY A 92 8.69 14.53 21.63
C GLY A 92 8.23 13.08 21.69
N TYR A 93 8.34 12.31 20.60
CA TYR A 93 8.10 10.86 20.59
C TYR A 93 9.37 10.03 20.54
N PHE A 94 10.47 10.61 20.05
CA PHE A 94 11.76 9.94 19.96
C PHE A 94 12.87 10.78 20.59
N GLU A 95 13.74 10.09 21.32
CA GLU A 95 14.99 10.60 21.87
C GLU A 95 16.17 10.15 21.01
N LEU A 96 17.31 10.82 21.16
CA LEU A 96 18.54 10.43 20.44
C LEU A 96 18.96 8.98 20.72
N ASP A 97 18.71 8.50 21.94
CA ASP A 97 19.09 7.16 22.37
C ASP A 97 18.26 6.07 21.66
N ASP A 98 17.04 6.38 21.19
CA ASP A 98 16.17 5.44 20.46
C ASP A 98 16.76 4.98 19.12
N PHE A 99 17.70 5.76 18.57
CA PHE A 99 18.39 5.46 17.31
C PHE A 99 19.87 5.19 17.48
N ARG A 100 20.38 5.13 18.72
CA ARG A 100 21.80 5.00 18.99
C ARG A 100 22.41 3.76 18.34
N ASP A 101 21.70 2.64 18.43
CA ASP A 101 22.17 1.36 17.92
C ASP A 101 22.14 1.24 16.40
N VAL A 102 21.57 2.21 15.68
CA VAL A 102 21.72 2.31 14.20
C VAL A 102 23.19 2.35 13.82
N THR A 103 24.05 2.94 14.67
CA THR A 103 25.49 3.02 14.42
C THR A 103 26.21 1.67 14.43
N ASN A 104 25.59 0.61 14.97
CA ASN A 104 26.14 -0.75 14.95
C ASN A 104 26.02 -1.40 13.56
N PHE A 105 25.08 -0.94 12.72
CA PHE A 105 24.95 -1.32 11.30
C PHE A 105 25.95 -0.50 10.49
N ASN A 106 27.23 -0.88 10.57
CA ASN A 106 28.35 -0.07 10.08
C ASN A 106 28.99 -0.58 8.78
N THR A 107 28.49 -1.68 8.22
CA THR A 107 28.87 -2.21 6.91
C THR A 107 27.74 -2.00 5.91
N GLN A 108 28.04 -2.10 4.62
CA GLN A 108 27.02 -1.94 3.58
C GLN A 108 25.95 -3.04 3.70
N GLU A 109 26.38 -4.26 4.03
CA GLU A 109 25.55 -5.45 4.15
C GLU A 109 24.60 -5.32 5.35
N THR A 110 25.10 -4.92 6.52
CA THR A 110 24.26 -4.70 7.71
C THR A 110 23.30 -3.53 7.53
N LEU A 111 23.73 -2.43 6.90
CA LEU A 111 22.85 -1.31 6.56
C LEU A 111 21.75 -1.69 5.57
N ASN A 112 22.07 -2.52 4.58
CA ASN A 112 21.07 -3.02 3.63
C ASN A 112 20.03 -3.89 4.34
N ALA A 113 20.46 -4.81 5.22
CA ALA A 113 19.54 -5.64 6.00
C ALA A 113 18.56 -4.77 6.81
N LEU A 114 19.08 -3.77 7.55
CA LEU A 114 18.25 -2.81 8.28
C LEU A 114 17.30 -2.03 7.37
N GLY A 115 17.80 -1.51 6.25
CA GLY A 115 17.02 -0.74 5.30
C GLY A 115 15.88 -1.54 4.67
N PHE A 116 16.12 -2.81 4.34
CA PHE A 116 15.11 -3.69 3.76
C PHE A 116 13.98 -3.98 4.75
N ALA A 117 14.28 -4.45 5.95
CA ALA A 117 13.25 -4.72 6.95
C ALA A 117 12.45 -3.46 7.30
N THR A 118 13.13 -2.34 7.51
CA THR A 118 12.44 -1.06 7.82
C THR A 118 11.51 -0.64 6.68
N SER A 119 11.97 -0.70 5.44
CA SER A 119 11.19 -0.22 4.30
C SER A 119 9.99 -1.12 4.02
N ASP A 120 10.19 -2.43 4.03
CA ASP A 120 9.14 -3.42 3.76
C ASP A 120 8.04 -3.36 4.83
N ILE A 121 8.42 -3.32 6.11
CA ILE A 121 7.47 -3.23 7.23
C ILE A 121 6.72 -1.89 7.23
N ALA A 122 7.42 -0.77 6.98
CA ALA A 122 6.75 0.52 6.85
C ALA A 122 5.80 0.57 5.64
N GLU A 123 6.17 -0.08 4.52
CA GLU A 123 5.33 -0.19 3.33
C GLU A 123 4.04 -0.96 3.62
N MET A 124 4.08 -2.04 4.40
CA MET A 124 2.88 -2.76 4.83
C MET A 124 1.88 -1.82 5.50
N GLY A 125 2.33 -1.02 6.47
CA GLY A 125 1.46 -0.11 7.20
C GLY A 125 0.97 1.06 6.34
N LEU A 126 1.87 1.70 5.60
CA LEU A 126 1.52 2.84 4.74
C LEU A 126 0.57 2.46 3.61
N THR A 127 0.66 1.23 3.11
CA THR A 127 -0.22 0.72 2.06
C THR A 127 -1.66 0.59 2.56
N GLU A 128 -1.88 0.01 3.74
CA GLU A 128 -3.22 -0.10 4.31
C GLU A 128 -3.81 1.28 4.63
N ILE A 129 -3.02 2.18 5.20
CA ILE A 129 -3.44 3.56 5.45
C ILE A 129 -3.81 4.28 4.15
N SER A 130 -3.02 4.09 3.08
CA SER A 130 -3.27 4.67 1.77
C SER A 130 -4.61 4.19 1.18
N LYS A 131 -4.93 2.90 1.31
CA LYS A 131 -6.22 2.32 0.90
C LYS A 131 -7.38 2.97 1.67
N THR A 132 -7.27 3.08 3.00
CA THR A 132 -8.28 3.71 3.86
C THR A 132 -8.52 5.17 3.48
N ILE A 133 -7.45 5.97 3.38
CA ILE A 133 -7.55 7.39 3.01
C ILE A 133 -8.15 7.55 1.60
N THR A 134 -7.80 6.68 0.66
CA THR A 134 -8.35 6.72 -0.71
C THR A 134 -9.86 6.41 -0.69
N ALA A 135 -10.30 5.45 0.11
CA ALA A 135 -11.71 5.11 0.27
C ALA A 135 -12.51 6.26 0.90
N LEU A 136 -12.01 6.86 1.98
CA LEU A 136 -12.65 8.00 2.66
C LEU A 136 -12.77 9.22 1.73
N ASN A 137 -11.71 9.53 0.98
CA ASN A 137 -11.74 10.60 -0.02
C ASN A 137 -12.81 10.35 -1.09
N ARG A 138 -13.00 9.09 -1.53
CA ARG A 138 -14.04 8.73 -2.50
C ARG A 138 -15.44 8.92 -1.91
N GLN A 139 -15.67 8.49 -0.68
CA GLN A 139 -16.95 8.66 0.01
C GLN A 139 -17.30 10.15 0.20
N ASN A 140 -16.36 10.95 0.68
CA ASN A 140 -16.54 12.39 0.86
C ASN A 140 -16.87 13.11 -0.45
N ARG A 141 -16.25 12.70 -1.58
CA ARG A 141 -16.59 13.24 -2.91
C ARG A 141 -18.01 12.89 -3.36
N ILE A 142 -18.53 11.71 -3.03
CA ILE A 142 -19.89 11.30 -3.37
C ILE A 142 -20.91 12.12 -2.58
N ILE A 143 -20.68 12.28 -1.27
CA ILE A 143 -21.57 13.03 -0.36
C ILE A 143 -21.63 14.52 -0.77
N VAL A 144 -20.47 15.16 -0.99
CA VAL A 144 -20.42 16.57 -1.47
C VAL A 144 -20.95 16.71 -2.91
N GLY A 145 -20.82 15.66 -3.73
CA GLY A 145 -21.39 15.62 -5.08
C GLY A 145 -22.92 15.53 -5.09
N GLN A 146 -23.54 14.91 -4.08
CA GLN A 146 -25.00 14.84 -3.96
C GLN A 146 -25.64 16.20 -3.68
N ASP A 147 -24.99 17.08 -2.89
CA ASP A 147 -25.48 18.45 -2.64
C ASP A 147 -25.43 19.36 -3.87
N ARG A 148 -24.68 18.99 -4.92
CA ARG A 148 -24.56 19.76 -6.17
C ARG A 148 -25.45 19.26 -7.31
N ASN A 149 -26.16 18.16 -7.11
CA ASN A 149 -27.04 17.59 -8.13
C ASN A 149 -28.44 18.22 -8.07
N GLU A 150 -28.52 19.56 -8.16
CA GLU A 150 -29.75 20.31 -8.42
C GLU A 150 -30.11 20.34 -9.93
N TYR A 151 -29.44 19.53 -10.77
CA TYR A 151 -29.70 19.46 -12.22
C TYR A 151 -30.98 18.69 -12.60
N ASN A 152 -31.70 18.12 -11.62
CA ASN A 152 -33.02 17.49 -11.82
C ASN A 152 -34.14 18.31 -11.17
N LYS A 153 -34.08 19.65 -11.25
CA LYS A 153 -35.32 20.43 -11.18
C LYS A 153 -36.03 20.20 -12.51
N VAL A 154 -37.07 19.38 -12.49
CA VAL A 154 -38.03 19.29 -13.61
C VAL A 154 -38.69 20.66 -13.71
N GLU A 155 -38.09 21.56 -14.50
CA GLU A 155 -38.81 22.73 -14.99
C GLU A 155 -39.91 22.19 -15.89
N ASN A 156 -41.17 22.36 -15.47
CA ASN A 156 -42.33 22.12 -16.32
C ASN A 156 -42.32 23.18 -17.43
N ASN A 157 -41.53 22.92 -18.46
CA ASN A 157 -41.58 23.66 -19.71
C ASN A 157 -42.81 23.14 -20.49
N ASP A 158 -43.95 23.77 -20.27
CA ASP A 158 -45.12 23.70 -21.15
C ASP A 158 -44.80 24.40 -22.49
N GLU A 159 -43.78 23.94 -23.20
CA GLU A 159 -43.40 24.42 -24.54
C GLU A 159 -44.09 23.62 -25.67
N ARG A 160 -45.25 23.01 -25.41
CA ARG A 160 -46.11 22.48 -26.48
C ARG A 160 -47.09 23.54 -26.96
N SER A 161 -46.59 24.47 -27.78
CA SER A 161 -47.45 25.17 -28.73
C SER A 161 -47.98 24.18 -29.77
N LEU A 162 -49.29 24.14 -29.97
CA LEU A 162 -50.00 23.26 -30.92
C LEU A 162 -49.96 23.77 -32.38
N ASP A 163 -49.17 24.80 -32.69
CA ASP A 163 -49.27 25.52 -33.97
C ASP A 163 -48.13 25.26 -34.97
N ASN A 164 -47.22 24.31 -34.71
CA ASN A 164 -46.16 24.00 -35.68
C ASN A 164 -45.87 22.49 -35.78
N GLU A 165 -46.78 21.75 -36.41
CA GLU A 165 -46.53 20.41 -36.93
C GLU A 165 -45.55 20.46 -38.11
N ARG A 166 -44.25 20.44 -37.81
CA ARG A 166 -43.22 20.08 -38.79
C ARG A 166 -42.35 18.98 -38.21
N THR A 167 -42.76 17.75 -38.52
CA THR A 167 -42.07 16.53 -38.15
C THR A 167 -40.96 16.26 -39.17
N ASP A 168 -39.86 17.01 -39.09
CA ASP A 168 -38.63 16.64 -39.81
C ASP A 168 -37.91 15.53 -39.03
N LEU A 169 -38.55 14.36 -38.96
CA LEU A 169 -37.94 13.11 -38.51
C LEU A 169 -37.13 12.54 -39.68
N HIS A 170 -35.80 12.61 -39.59
CA HIS A 170 -34.95 11.79 -40.41
C HIS A 170 -35.10 10.31 -40.00
N ASP A 171 -35.48 9.46 -40.95
CA ASP A 171 -35.55 8.00 -40.78
C ASP A 171 -34.12 7.43 -40.67
N GLY A 172 -33.56 7.57 -39.47
CA GLY A 172 -32.32 6.92 -39.06
C GLY A 172 -32.58 5.43 -38.88
N GLY A 173 -32.45 4.68 -39.98
CA GLY A 173 -32.53 3.23 -40.00
C GLY A 173 -31.76 2.60 -38.83
N ARG A 174 -32.43 1.69 -38.12
CA ARG A 174 -31.89 0.95 -36.98
C ARG A 174 -30.54 0.32 -37.33
N LEU A 175 -29.53 0.53 -36.49
CA LEU A 175 -28.36 -0.34 -36.47
C LEU A 175 -28.82 -1.75 -36.10
N GLN A 176 -28.31 -2.74 -36.84
CA GLN A 176 -28.60 -4.15 -36.61
C GLN A 176 -28.12 -4.56 -35.21
N PRO A 177 -28.89 -5.38 -34.48
CA PRO A 177 -28.41 -5.95 -33.23
C PRO A 177 -27.24 -6.90 -33.54
N SER A 178 -26.19 -6.83 -32.73
CA SER A 178 -25.06 -7.75 -32.79
C SER A 178 -25.52 -9.17 -32.46
N GLU A 179 -25.44 -10.07 -33.46
CA GLU A 179 -25.68 -11.50 -33.27
C GLU A 179 -24.55 -12.12 -32.44
N SER A 180 -24.93 -12.89 -31.42
CA SER A 180 -24.01 -13.77 -30.68
C SER A 180 -23.89 -15.08 -31.45
N GLU A 181 -22.88 -15.21 -32.31
CA GLU A 181 -22.59 -16.48 -32.98
C GLU A 181 -21.97 -17.48 -32.00
N THR A 182 -22.82 -18.35 -31.45
CA THR A 182 -22.41 -19.68 -31.01
C THR A 182 -22.60 -20.65 -32.17
N SER A 183 -21.53 -21.17 -32.78
CA SER A 183 -21.33 -22.59 -33.12
C SER A 183 -20.04 -22.86 -33.91
N THR A 184 -19.15 -23.63 -33.29
CA THR A 184 -18.59 -24.90 -33.79
C THR A 184 -18.00 -24.97 -35.21
N ALA A 185 -16.68 -25.12 -35.24
CA ALA A 185 -15.90 -26.18 -35.92
C ALA A 185 -14.81 -25.70 -36.91
N ALA A 186 -13.62 -26.26 -36.65
CA ALA A 186 -12.60 -26.66 -37.62
C ALA A 186 -11.74 -25.57 -38.29
N GLY A 187 -10.49 -25.53 -37.83
CA GLY A 187 -9.36 -25.59 -38.75
C GLY A 187 -8.43 -24.37 -38.76
N SER A 188 -7.15 -24.69 -38.62
CA SER A 188 -5.95 -23.90 -38.94
C SER A 188 -5.36 -22.98 -37.85
N ASP A 189 -4.20 -23.46 -37.41
CA ASP A 189 -2.95 -22.73 -37.15
C ASP A 189 -2.80 -21.90 -35.88
N VAL A 190 -2.50 -22.66 -34.82
CA VAL A 190 -1.51 -22.42 -33.76
C VAL A 190 -0.60 -21.21 -34.02
N GLY A 191 -0.93 -20.10 -33.38
CA GLY A 191 -0.02 -18.97 -33.19
C GLY A 191 1.24 -19.45 -32.47
N GLN A 192 2.39 -19.21 -33.10
CA GLN A 192 3.69 -19.69 -32.66
C GLN A 192 4.07 -19.17 -31.27
N ILE A 193 4.41 -20.14 -30.41
CA ILE A 193 5.17 -19.95 -29.18
C ILE A 193 6.62 -19.66 -29.60
N ARG A 194 7.16 -18.49 -29.25
CA ARG A 194 8.62 -18.29 -29.26
C ARG A 194 9.17 -18.83 -27.94
N SER A 195 9.78 -20.00 -28.01
CA SER A 195 10.68 -20.53 -26.99
C SER A 195 12.04 -20.66 -27.65
N ASP A 196 13.02 -19.87 -27.22
CA ASP A 196 14.43 -20.20 -27.38
C ASP A 196 15.15 -19.75 -26.08
N GLU A 197 15.19 -20.66 -25.11
CA GLU A 197 16.21 -20.67 -24.06
C GLU A 197 17.39 -21.52 -24.57
N GLU A 198 18.59 -20.95 -24.57
CA GLU A 198 19.81 -21.66 -24.92
C GLU A 198 20.25 -22.57 -23.76
N ARG A 199 20.22 -23.88 -24.01
CA ARG A 199 20.69 -24.91 -23.07
C ARG A 199 22.21 -24.94 -23.07
N VAL A 200 22.83 -24.61 -21.94
CA VAL A 200 24.26 -24.83 -21.70
C VAL A 200 24.49 -26.35 -21.55
N SER A 201 25.37 -26.92 -22.37
CA SER A 201 25.74 -28.34 -22.30
C SER A 201 26.89 -28.53 -21.32
N GLU A 202 26.66 -29.36 -20.31
CA GLU A 202 27.74 -30.04 -19.57
C GLU A 202 28.48 -31.00 -20.51
N GLY A 203 29.81 -31.05 -20.39
CA GLY A 203 30.68 -31.93 -21.17
C GLY A 203 32.07 -32.02 -20.56
N THR A 204 32.33 -33.13 -19.91
CA THR A 204 33.54 -33.60 -19.21
C THR A 204 34.79 -33.73 -20.09
N SER A 205 35.97 -33.38 -19.56
CA SER A 205 37.21 -34.19 -19.48
C SER A 205 38.32 -33.45 -18.72
#